data_AF-A0A6P4ACY2-F1
#
_entry.id   AF-A0A6P4ACY2-F1
#
_cell.length_a   1.000
_cell.length_b   1.000
_cell.length_c   1.000
_cell.angle_alpha   90.00
_cell.angle_beta   90.00
_cell.angle_gamma   90.00
#
_symmetry.space_group_name_H-M   'P 1'
#
loop_
_entity.id
_entity.type
_entity.pdbx_description
1 polymer ?
#
loop_
_entity_poly.entity_id
_entity_poly.type
_entity_poly.pdbx_seq_one_letter_code
_entity_poly.pdbx_strand_id
1 'polypeptide(L)'
;MNFSLMLNSVGFYQISKLSMIPVVCVMEWILHGKHYSKEVKMAVAVVIVGVGICTVTDVKVNGKGFLCASLAILSTSFQQITIGSLQKKYSIGSFELLSKTAPIQAISLLILGPLIDYFLTGKLLANFNLTFGAFLFILLSCSLAVFCNVSQYLCIGRFSATSFQVLGHMKTLCVLTLGWLLFDVEMTFKNIMGMVLAVVGMLIYSWAVEAEKKAAASKIHLPLVKQQNQQEEETSKLLSNEGKEQSLLKDVEFGVSRG
;
A
#
# COMPACT_ATOMS: atom_id res chain seq x y z
N MET A 1 -4.86 6.42 -15.61
CA MET A 1 -4.29 5.07 -15.85
C MET A 1 -4.86 4.37 -17.07
N ASN A 2 -6.19 4.30 -17.27
CA ASN A 2 -6.77 3.61 -18.44
C ASN A 2 -6.31 4.19 -19.79
N PHE A 3 -6.11 5.52 -19.87
CA PHE A 3 -5.54 6.14 -21.06
C PHE A 3 -4.10 5.68 -21.37
N SER A 4 -3.31 5.37 -20.34
CA SER A 4 -1.95 4.82 -20.51
C SER A 4 -1.97 3.37 -21.00
N LEU A 5 -3.00 2.58 -20.64
CA LEU A 5 -3.24 1.24 -21.20
C LEU A 5 -3.59 1.28 -22.70
N MET A 6 -4.26 2.35 -23.15
CA MET A 6 -4.62 2.50 -24.56
C MET A 6 -3.39 2.84 -25.43
N LEU A 7 -2.43 3.56 -24.86
CA LEU A 7 -1.25 4.07 -25.59
C LEU A 7 -0.01 3.17 -25.47
N ASN A 8 0.02 2.24 -24.52
CA ASN A 8 1.18 1.40 -24.24
C ASN A 8 0.82 -0.09 -24.16
N SER A 9 1.83 -0.95 -24.30
CA SER A 9 1.68 -2.40 -24.08
C SER A 9 1.23 -2.72 -22.65
N VAL A 10 0.49 -3.83 -22.50
CA VAL A 10 0.07 -4.37 -21.20
C VAL A 10 1.28 -4.63 -20.29
N GLY A 11 2.40 -5.12 -20.84
CA GLY A 11 3.65 -5.32 -20.09
C GLY A 11 4.23 -4.01 -19.54
N PHE A 12 4.36 -3.00 -20.40
CA PHE A 12 4.81 -1.66 -19.98
C PHE A 12 3.92 -1.06 -18.88
N TYR A 13 2.60 -1.22 -19.01
CA TYR A 13 1.63 -0.75 -18.01
C TYR A 13 1.82 -1.43 -16.66
N GLN A 14 2.04 -2.74 -16.64
CA GLN A 14 2.24 -3.48 -15.40
C GLN A 14 3.57 -3.10 -14.73
N ILE A 15 4.63 -2.93 -15.50
CA ILE A 15 5.95 -2.49 -15.01
C ILE A 15 5.88 -1.05 -14.47
N SER A 16 5.15 -0.19 -15.18
CA SER A 16 4.84 1.18 -14.75
C SER A 16 4.12 1.23 -13.39
N LYS A 17 3.25 0.25 -13.11
CA LYS A 17 2.61 0.12 -11.78
C LYS A 17 3.61 -0.24 -10.68
N LEU A 18 4.65 -1.01 -10.97
CA LEU A 18 5.71 -1.31 -9.98
C LEU A 18 6.49 -0.04 -9.62
N SER A 19 6.69 0.86 -10.60
CA SER A 19 7.33 2.16 -10.41
C SER A 19 6.54 3.14 -9.56
N MET A 20 5.28 2.83 -9.22
CA MET A 20 4.49 3.70 -8.35
C MET A 20 5.05 3.74 -6.91
N ILE A 21 5.58 2.61 -6.43
CA ILE A 21 6.17 2.50 -5.08
C ILE A 21 7.34 3.46 -4.87
N PRO A 22 8.40 3.46 -5.72
CA PRO A 22 9.50 4.42 -5.57
C PRO A 22 9.03 5.87 -5.62
N VAL A 23 8.09 6.20 -6.52
CA VAL A 23 7.55 7.56 -6.66
C VAL A 23 6.82 8.01 -5.39
N VAL A 24 6.00 7.13 -4.80
CA VAL A 24 5.33 7.40 -3.52
C VAL A 24 6.34 7.63 -2.40
N CYS A 25 7.38 6.80 -2.29
CA CYS A 25 8.42 6.98 -1.26
C CYS A 25 9.13 8.33 -1.38
N VAL A 26 9.46 8.74 -2.60
CA VAL A 26 10.09 10.05 -2.86
C VAL A 26 9.13 11.19 -2.50
N MET A 27 7.86 11.10 -2.88
CA MET A 27 6.86 12.10 -2.52
C MET A 27 6.60 12.16 -1.00
N GLU A 28 6.50 11.04 -0.30
CA GLU A 28 6.35 11.01 1.17
C GLU A 28 7.57 11.62 1.88
N TRP A 29 8.77 11.40 1.34
CA TRP A 29 9.98 12.03 1.86
C TRP A 29 9.94 13.55 1.69
N ILE A 30 9.52 14.05 0.53
CA ILE A 30 9.46 15.50 0.25
C ILE A 30 8.32 16.18 1.02
N LEU A 31 7.11 15.60 1.04
CA LEU A 31 5.91 16.23 1.59
C LEU A 31 5.77 16.07 3.11
N HIS A 32 6.19 14.94 3.67
CA HIS A 32 6.05 14.64 5.10
C HIS A 32 7.40 14.56 5.84
N GLY A 33 8.53 14.75 5.16
CA GLY A 33 9.86 14.71 5.78
C GLY A 33 10.24 13.33 6.35
N LYS A 34 9.58 12.26 5.88
CA LYS A 34 9.74 10.92 6.47
C LYS A 34 11.08 10.31 6.09
N HIS A 35 11.90 9.97 7.08
CA HIS A 35 13.17 9.29 6.85
C HIS A 35 12.99 7.77 6.84
N TYR A 36 13.35 7.14 5.72
CA TYR A 36 13.41 5.68 5.58
C TYR A 36 14.80 5.14 5.94
N SER A 37 14.87 3.89 6.42
CA SER A 37 16.11 3.17 6.66
C SER A 37 16.92 2.97 5.38
N LYS A 38 18.18 2.57 5.58
CA LYS A 38 19.08 2.24 4.48
C LYS A 38 18.58 1.01 3.71
N GLU A 39 17.95 0.02 4.37
CA GLU A 39 17.42 -1.16 3.68
C GLU A 39 16.29 -0.78 2.70
N VAL A 40 15.37 0.09 3.13
CA VAL A 40 14.27 0.56 2.27
C VAL A 40 14.79 1.33 1.06
N LYS A 41 15.78 2.22 1.25
CA LYS A 41 16.39 2.99 0.14
C LYS A 41 17.08 2.08 -0.88
N MET A 42 17.81 1.07 -0.41
CA MET A 42 18.46 0.09 -1.29
C MET A 42 17.43 -0.72 -2.09
N ALA A 43 16.34 -1.16 -1.45
CA ALA A 43 15.29 -1.89 -2.14
C ALA A 43 14.60 -1.04 -3.22
N VAL A 44 14.31 0.23 -2.91
CA VAL A 44 13.75 1.21 -3.86
C VAL A 44 14.69 1.42 -5.05
N ALA A 45 16.01 1.51 -4.81
CA ALA A 45 16.99 1.63 -5.89
C ALA A 45 16.98 0.41 -6.82
N VAL A 46 16.89 -0.81 -6.27
CA VAL A 46 16.80 -2.04 -7.07
C VAL A 46 15.53 -2.05 -7.95
N VAL A 47 14.39 -1.60 -7.41
CA VAL A 47 13.16 -1.46 -8.20
C VAL A 47 13.33 -0.47 -9.35
N ILE A 48 13.94 0.69 -9.10
CA ILE A 48 14.18 1.72 -10.13
C ILE A 48 15.08 1.16 -11.24
N VAL A 49 16.13 0.42 -10.90
CA VAL A 49 17.03 -0.21 -11.88
C VAL A 49 16.27 -1.25 -12.72
N GLY A 50 15.47 -2.13 -12.08
CA GLY A 50 14.66 -3.12 -12.79
C GLY A 50 13.67 -2.49 -13.78
N VAL A 51 12.94 -1.46 -13.33
CA VAL A 51 12.02 -0.69 -14.18
C VAL A 51 12.75 0.03 -15.31
N GLY A 52 13.93 0.60 -15.03
CA GLY A 52 14.76 1.28 -16.04
C GLY A 52 15.22 0.33 -17.16
N ILE A 53 15.70 -0.87 -16.81
CA ILE A 53 16.09 -1.90 -17.78
C ILE A 53 14.90 -2.31 -18.64
N CYS A 54 13.73 -2.54 -18.04
CA CYS A 54 12.51 -2.83 -18.79
C CYS A 54 12.11 -1.70 -19.73
N THR A 55 12.20 -0.45 -19.27
CA THR A 55 11.79 0.73 -20.04
C THR A 55 12.68 0.95 -21.26
N VAL A 56 14.00 0.76 -21.13
CA VAL A 56 14.96 0.91 -22.24
C VAL A 56 14.87 -0.26 -23.23
N THR A 57 14.50 -1.44 -22.75
CA THR A 57 14.37 -2.65 -23.60
C THR A 57 13.03 -2.71 -24.33
N ASP A 58 11.99 -2.04 -23.83
CA ASP A 58 10.69 -2.04 -24.48
C ASP A 58 10.70 -1.14 -25.72
N VAL A 59 10.78 -1.78 -26.89
CA VAL A 59 10.84 -1.10 -28.20
C VAL A 59 9.52 -0.39 -28.54
N LYS A 60 8.45 -0.62 -27.77
CA LYS A 60 7.11 -0.06 -27.98
C LYS A 60 6.82 1.19 -27.14
N VAL A 61 7.80 1.75 -26.42
CA VAL A 61 7.59 2.98 -25.63
C VAL A 61 7.41 4.18 -26.57
N ASN A 62 6.16 4.63 -26.73
CA ASN A 62 5.86 5.91 -27.36
C ASN A 62 6.11 7.04 -26.36
N GLY A 63 6.87 8.08 -26.72
CA GLY A 63 7.19 9.20 -25.83
C GLY A 63 5.95 9.90 -25.23
N LYS A 64 4.86 9.99 -26.00
CA LYS A 64 3.56 10.49 -25.50
C LYS A 64 2.94 9.53 -24.47
N GLY A 65 3.05 8.23 -24.69
CA GLY A 65 2.59 7.18 -23.79
C GLY A 65 3.40 7.14 -22.47
N PHE A 66 4.70 7.41 -22.55
CA PHE A 66 5.59 7.54 -21.38
C PHE A 66 5.26 8.77 -20.53
N LEU A 67 5.07 9.95 -21.16
CA LEU A 67 4.64 11.17 -20.46
C LEU A 67 3.28 10.98 -19.78
N CYS A 68 2.32 10.38 -20.49
CA CYS A 68 1.01 10.05 -19.93
C CYS A 68 1.11 9.06 -18.76
N ALA A 69 1.92 8.00 -18.90
CA ALA A 69 2.16 7.04 -17.83
C ALA A 69 2.77 7.72 -16.59
N SER A 70 3.78 8.56 -16.79
CA SER A 70 4.46 9.30 -15.72
C SER A 70 3.50 10.23 -14.97
N LEU A 71 2.69 11.01 -15.70
CA LEU A 71 1.65 11.86 -15.10
C LEU A 71 0.60 11.04 -14.35
N ALA A 72 0.17 9.91 -14.92
CA ALA A 72 -0.76 9.01 -14.25
C ALA A 72 -0.18 8.42 -12.96
N ILE A 73 1.10 8.03 -12.95
CA ILE A 73 1.79 7.52 -11.77
C ILE A 73 1.89 8.61 -10.71
N LEU A 74 2.30 9.84 -11.07
CA LEU A 74 2.39 10.96 -10.14
C LEU A 74 1.03 11.29 -9.51
N SER A 75 -0.01 11.39 -10.33
CA SER A 75 -1.37 11.64 -9.86
C SER A 75 -1.87 10.52 -8.93
N THR A 76 -1.65 9.26 -9.29
CA THR A 76 -2.07 8.12 -8.47
C THR A 76 -1.28 8.06 -7.16
N SER A 77 0.01 8.40 -7.19
CA SER A 77 0.86 8.46 -5.99
C SER A 77 0.38 9.52 -5.02
N PHE A 78 0.04 10.71 -5.53
CA PHE A 78 -0.53 11.80 -4.73
C PHE A 78 -1.87 11.41 -4.11
N GLN A 79 -2.75 10.77 -4.89
CA GLN A 79 -4.01 10.23 -4.38
C GLN A 79 -3.77 9.21 -3.26
N GLN A 80 -2.81 8.29 -3.44
CA GLN A 80 -2.51 7.27 -2.45
C GLN A 80 -1.97 7.85 -1.14
N ILE A 81 -1.08 8.85 -1.21
CA ILE A 81 -0.54 9.55 -0.03
C ILE A 81 -1.65 10.30 0.70
N THR A 82 -2.51 11.00 -0.04
CA THR A 82 -3.63 11.75 0.54
C THR A 82 -4.59 10.82 1.29
N ILE A 83 -4.98 9.70 0.65
CA ILE A 83 -5.83 8.67 1.25
C ILE A 83 -5.17 8.09 2.50
N GLY A 84 -3.87 7.75 2.44
CA GLY A 84 -3.13 7.21 3.58
C GLY A 84 -3.01 8.19 4.75
N SER A 85 -2.79 9.47 4.46
CA SER A 85 -2.75 10.54 5.45
C SER A 85 -4.10 10.75 6.12
N LEU A 86 -5.19 10.78 5.34
CA LEU A 86 -6.55 10.86 5.87
C LEU A 86 -6.92 9.65 6.74
N GLN A 87 -6.56 8.44 6.31
CA GLN A 87 -6.79 7.23 7.10
C GLN A 87 -6.10 7.30 8.46
N LYS A 88 -4.84 7.79 8.50
CA LYS A 88 -4.09 7.94 9.75
C LYS A 88 -4.61 9.09 10.62
N LYS A 89 -5.05 10.20 10.02
CA LYS A 89 -5.53 11.40 10.74
C LYS A 89 -6.88 11.17 11.42
N TYR A 90 -7.79 10.43 10.78
CA TYR A 90 -9.14 10.23 11.28
C TYR A 90 -9.37 8.86 11.93
N SER A 91 -8.35 7.98 11.95
CA SER A 91 -8.46 6.59 12.46
C SER A 91 -9.63 5.81 11.86
N ILE A 92 -10.07 6.19 10.66
CA ILE A 92 -11.20 5.58 9.96
C ILE A 92 -10.74 4.27 9.32
N GLY A 93 -11.57 3.23 9.39
CA GLY A 93 -11.29 1.96 8.72
C GLY A 93 -11.26 2.13 7.19
N SER A 94 -10.40 1.37 6.50
CA SER A 94 -10.26 1.45 5.03
C SER A 94 -11.58 1.25 4.27
N PHE A 95 -12.52 0.49 4.83
CA PHE A 95 -13.85 0.24 4.25
C PHE A 95 -14.77 1.47 4.29
N GLU A 96 -14.72 2.24 5.37
CA GLU A 96 -15.53 3.43 5.53
C GLU A 96 -14.98 4.59 4.69
N LEU A 97 -13.66 4.73 4.65
CA LEU A 97 -13.00 5.70 3.78
C LEU A 97 -13.28 5.42 2.30
N LEU A 98 -13.31 4.14 1.90
CA LEU A 98 -13.75 3.76 0.57
C LEU A 98 -15.21 4.14 0.35
N SER A 99 -16.11 3.76 1.25
CA SER A 99 -17.56 3.99 1.06
C SER A 99 -17.87 5.47 0.85
N LYS A 100 -17.04 6.35 1.42
CA LYS A 100 -17.09 7.80 1.18
C LYS A 100 -16.40 8.25 -0.12
N THR A 101 -15.34 7.57 -0.55
CA THR A 101 -14.55 7.93 -1.74
C THR A 101 -15.14 7.37 -3.04
N ALA A 102 -15.71 6.17 -3.03
CA ALA A 102 -16.31 5.49 -4.17
C ALA A 102 -17.41 6.30 -4.89
N PRO A 103 -18.39 6.91 -4.19
CA PRO A 103 -19.41 7.72 -4.87
C PRO A 103 -18.82 8.96 -5.50
N ILE A 104 -17.85 9.62 -4.85
CA ILE A 104 -17.15 10.79 -5.38
C ILE A 104 -16.39 10.42 -6.65
N GLN A 105 -15.68 9.28 -6.64
CA GLN A 105 -14.99 8.76 -7.82
C GLN A 105 -15.97 8.41 -8.95
N ALA A 106 -17.10 7.76 -8.65
CA ALA A 106 -18.13 7.44 -9.63
C ALA A 106 -18.72 8.70 -10.28
N ILE A 107 -19.06 9.72 -9.49
CA ILE A 107 -19.59 11.00 -9.99
C ILE A 107 -18.53 11.71 -10.85
N SER A 108 -17.27 11.74 -10.39
CA SER A 108 -16.19 12.37 -11.16
C SER A 108 -15.98 11.67 -12.51
N LEU A 109 -16.09 10.34 -12.54
CA LEU A 109 -15.96 9.55 -13.77
C LEU A 109 -17.18 9.71 -14.69
N LEU A 110 -18.38 9.86 -14.12
CA LEU A 110 -19.61 10.13 -14.88
C LEU A 110 -19.53 11.47 -15.62
N ILE A 111 -18.91 12.49 -15.01
CA ILE A 111 -18.77 13.83 -15.61
C ILE A 111 -17.58 13.86 -16.59
N LEU A 112 -16.40 13.40 -16.17
CA LEU A 112 -15.17 13.51 -16.97
C LEU A 112 -15.07 12.42 -18.04
N GLY A 113 -15.67 11.25 -17.84
CA GLY A 113 -15.61 10.11 -18.74
C GLY A 113 -16.11 10.44 -20.15
N PRO A 114 -17.36 10.91 -20.32
CA PRO A 114 -17.90 11.27 -21.62
C PRO A 114 -17.13 12.40 -22.31
N LEU A 115 -16.60 13.37 -21.54
CA LEU A 115 -15.81 14.48 -22.06
C LEU A 115 -14.48 14.00 -22.67
N ILE A 116 -13.78 13.12 -21.95
CA ILE A 116 -12.51 12.53 -22.39
C ILE A 116 -12.76 11.58 -23.56
N ASP A 117 -13.82 10.78 -23.54
CA ASP A 117 -14.14 9.85 -24.63
C ASP A 117 -14.51 10.60 -25.93
N TYR A 118 -15.25 11.69 -25.82
CA TYR A 118 -15.51 12.58 -26.96
C TYR A 118 -14.22 13.21 -27.51
N PHE A 119 -13.30 13.65 -26.64
CA PHE A 119 -12.01 14.21 -27.05
C PHE A 119 -11.11 13.18 -27.75
N LEU A 120 -11.18 11.90 -27.36
CA LEU A 120 -10.38 10.82 -27.96
C LEU A 120 -10.98 10.28 -29.26
N THR A 121 -12.29 10.02 -29.27
CA THR A 121 -12.96 9.27 -30.34
C THR A 121 -13.61 10.22 -31.37
N GLY A 122 -13.81 11.49 -31.02
CA GLY A 122 -14.49 12.48 -31.87
C GLY A 122 -15.98 12.19 -32.10
N LYS A 123 -16.53 11.18 -31.41
CA LYS A 123 -17.92 10.74 -31.51
C LYS A 123 -18.55 10.85 -30.13
N LEU A 124 -19.79 11.33 -30.09
CA LEU A 124 -20.60 11.30 -28.88
C LEU A 124 -20.87 9.85 -28.48
N LEU A 125 -20.72 9.56 -27.18
CA LEU A 125 -21.01 8.26 -26.57
C LEU A 125 -22.41 7.72 -26.93
N ALA A 126 -23.36 8.64 -27.20
CA ALA A 126 -24.73 8.35 -27.62
C ALA A 126 -24.87 7.74 -29.02
N ASN A 127 -23.87 7.85 -29.90
CA ASN A 127 -23.88 7.25 -31.25
C ASN A 127 -23.29 5.83 -31.29
N PHE A 128 -22.98 5.24 -30.13
CA PHE A 128 -22.42 3.90 -30.06
C PHE A 128 -23.52 2.85 -30.33
N ASN A 129 -23.35 2.04 -31.38
CA ASN A 129 -24.24 0.92 -31.66
C ASN A 129 -24.00 -0.19 -30.61
N LEU A 130 -24.82 -0.21 -29.57
CA LEU A 130 -24.80 -1.27 -28.55
C LEU A 130 -25.31 -2.59 -29.13
N THR A 131 -24.40 -3.36 -29.73
CA THR A 131 -24.67 -4.76 -30.07
C THR A 131 -24.83 -5.58 -28.78
N PHE A 132 -25.70 -6.60 -28.81
CA PHE A 132 -25.93 -7.50 -27.67
C PHE A 132 -24.62 -8.10 -27.09
N GLY A 133 -23.68 -8.46 -27.96
CA GLY A 133 -22.34 -8.92 -27.54
C GLY A 133 -21.55 -7.86 -26.76
N ALA A 134 -21.52 -6.62 -27.25
CA ALA A 134 -20.83 -5.51 -26.56
C ALA A 134 -21.48 -5.22 -25.19
N PHE A 135 -22.81 -5.24 -25.12
CA PHE A 135 -23.54 -5.08 -23.87
C PHE A 135 -23.19 -6.18 -22.85
N LEU A 136 -23.15 -7.44 -23.26
CA LEU A 136 -22.74 -8.57 -22.40
C LEU A 136 -21.30 -8.43 -21.89
N PHE A 137 -20.35 -8.05 -22.76
CA PHE A 137 -18.96 -7.84 -22.34
C PHE A 137 -18.80 -6.68 -21.36
N ILE A 138 -19.53 -5.57 -21.57
CA ILE A 138 -19.55 -4.44 -20.64
C ILE A 138 -20.11 -4.86 -19.28
N LEU A 139 -21.25 -5.56 -19.28
CA LEU A 139 -21.89 -6.03 -18.04
C LEU A 139 -20.96 -6.98 -17.28
N LEU A 140 -20.36 -7.96 -17.97
CA LEU A 140 -19.42 -8.90 -17.38
C LEU A 140 -18.20 -8.17 -16.79
N SER A 141 -17.62 -7.22 -17.51
CA SER A 141 -16.48 -6.42 -17.04
C SER A 141 -16.84 -5.61 -15.79
N CYS A 142 -17.99 -4.96 -15.77
CA CYS A 142 -18.49 -4.23 -14.61
C CYS A 142 -18.72 -5.14 -13.40
N SER A 143 -19.35 -6.31 -13.60
CA SER A 143 -19.54 -7.30 -12.53
C SER A 143 -18.21 -7.79 -11.96
N LEU A 144 -17.24 -8.10 -12.81
CA LEU A 144 -15.89 -8.50 -12.39
C LEU A 144 -15.15 -7.37 -11.66
N ALA A 145 -15.32 -6.12 -12.08
CA ALA A 145 -14.73 -4.96 -11.41
C ALA A 145 -15.30 -4.76 -10.00
N VAL A 146 -16.62 -4.89 -9.83
CA VAL A 146 -17.27 -4.86 -8.50
C VAL A 146 -16.76 -6.00 -7.63
N PHE A 147 -16.69 -7.22 -8.18
CA PHE A 147 -16.20 -8.38 -7.43
C PHE A 147 -14.72 -8.22 -7.01
N CYS A 148 -13.86 -7.72 -7.90
CA CYS A 148 -12.47 -7.41 -7.60
C CYS A 148 -12.34 -6.37 -6.48
N ASN A 149 -13.15 -5.32 -6.53
CA ASN A 149 -13.16 -4.28 -5.51
C ASN A 149 -13.61 -4.87 -4.17
N VAL A 150 -14.75 -5.57 -4.11
CA VAL A 150 -15.25 -6.22 -2.89
C VAL A 150 -14.22 -7.20 -2.31
N SER A 151 -13.61 -8.05 -3.14
CA SER A 151 -12.54 -8.97 -2.73
C SER A 151 -11.36 -8.23 -2.12
N GLN A 152 -10.91 -7.12 -2.72
CA GLN A 152 -9.83 -6.29 -2.18
C GLN A 152 -10.18 -5.76 -0.79
N TYR A 153 -11.41 -5.29 -0.55
CA TYR A 153 -11.83 -4.80 0.77
C TYR A 153 -11.99 -5.91 1.81
N LEU A 154 -12.53 -7.07 1.43
CA LEU A 154 -12.61 -8.23 2.30
C LEU A 154 -11.21 -8.69 2.73
N CYS A 155 -10.24 -8.67 1.81
CA CYS A 155 -8.85 -8.97 2.11
C CYS A 155 -8.25 -7.96 3.08
N ILE A 156 -8.54 -6.66 2.94
CA ILE A 156 -8.07 -5.62 3.88
C ILE A 156 -8.66 -5.83 5.28
N GLY A 157 -9.94 -6.18 5.38
CA GLY A 157 -10.64 -6.32 6.66
C GLY A 157 -10.35 -7.62 7.41
N ARG A 158 -9.94 -8.69 6.71
CA ARG A 158 -9.78 -10.03 7.30
C ARG A 158 -8.34 -10.50 7.43
N PHE A 159 -7.40 -9.91 6.68
CA PHE A 159 -5.99 -10.27 6.73
C PHE A 159 -5.16 -9.27 7.53
N SER A 160 -4.08 -9.77 8.15
CA SER A 160 -3.06 -8.91 8.76
C SER A 160 -2.34 -8.07 7.71
N ALA A 161 -1.72 -6.97 8.13
CA ALA A 161 -0.96 -6.08 7.24
C ALA A 161 0.10 -6.83 6.42
N THR A 162 0.74 -7.85 7.02
CA THR A 162 1.74 -8.70 6.36
C THR A 162 1.11 -9.58 5.28
N SER A 163 -0.03 -10.23 5.55
CA SER A 163 -0.74 -11.05 4.56
C SER A 163 -1.28 -10.23 3.40
N PHE A 164 -1.73 -9.00 3.66
CA PHE A 164 -2.18 -8.09 2.60
C PHE A 164 -1.04 -7.66 1.66
N GLN A 165 0.17 -7.42 2.21
CA GLN A 165 1.35 -7.16 1.38
C GLN A 165 1.71 -8.35 0.49
N VAL A 166 1.73 -9.58 1.05
CA VAL A 166 2.04 -10.79 0.29
C VAL A 166 1.01 -11.02 -0.84
N LEU A 167 -0.28 -10.83 -0.56
CA LEU A 167 -1.33 -10.90 -1.59
C LEU A 167 -1.15 -9.84 -2.68
N GLY A 168 -0.70 -8.64 -2.31
CA GLY A 168 -0.35 -7.59 -3.27
C GLY A 168 0.75 -8.03 -4.23
N HIS A 169 1.82 -8.64 -3.72
CA HIS A 169 2.93 -9.16 -4.54
C HIS A 169 2.50 -10.32 -5.42
N MET A 170 1.72 -11.24 -4.87
CA MET A 170 1.17 -12.38 -5.62
C MET A 170 0.27 -11.92 -6.76
N LYS A 171 -0.62 -10.95 -6.49
CA LYS A 171 -1.48 -10.35 -7.52
C LYS A 171 -0.66 -9.79 -8.67
N THR A 172 0.40 -9.05 -8.35
CA THR A 172 1.31 -8.50 -9.35
C THR A 172 1.97 -9.61 -10.17
N LEU A 173 2.54 -10.63 -9.53
CA LEU A 173 3.17 -11.77 -10.22
C LEU A 173 2.22 -12.54 -11.13
N CYS A 174 1.00 -12.82 -10.66
CA CYS A 174 -0.03 -13.47 -11.48
C CYS A 174 -0.39 -12.63 -12.70
N VAL A 175 -0.58 -11.31 -12.52
CA VAL A 175 -0.92 -10.40 -13.60
C VAL A 175 0.22 -10.29 -14.63
N LEU A 176 1.49 -10.29 -14.19
CA LEU A 176 2.66 -10.33 -15.08
C LEU A 176 2.71 -11.64 -15.87
N THR A 177 2.55 -12.78 -15.19
CA THR A 177 2.62 -14.12 -15.81
C THR A 177 1.49 -14.35 -16.80
N LEU A 178 0.25 -14.01 -16.42
CA LEU A 178 -0.91 -14.08 -17.30
C LEU A 178 -0.81 -13.07 -18.45
N GLY A 179 -0.27 -11.88 -18.20
CA GLY A 179 -0.01 -10.88 -19.23
C GLY A 179 0.96 -11.38 -20.29
N TRP A 180 2.01 -12.06 -19.88
CA TRP A 180 2.93 -12.71 -20.83
C TRP A 180 2.26 -13.85 -21.59
N LEU A 181 1.57 -14.76 -20.89
CA LEU A 181 0.95 -15.95 -21.48
C LEU A 181 -0.18 -15.62 -22.47
N LEU A 182 -0.98 -14.59 -22.21
CA LEU A 182 -2.17 -14.26 -23.01
C LEU A 182 -1.89 -13.30 -24.19
N PHE A 183 -0.89 -12.43 -24.09
CA PHE A 183 -0.63 -11.40 -25.10
C PHE A 183 0.53 -11.74 -26.04
N ASP A 184 1.15 -12.92 -25.86
CA ASP A 184 2.22 -13.48 -26.70
C ASP A 184 3.28 -12.44 -27.09
N VAL A 185 3.63 -11.60 -26.11
CA VAL A 185 4.54 -10.48 -26.33
C VAL A 185 5.94 -11.06 -26.47
N GLU A 186 6.64 -10.70 -27.56
CA GLU A 186 8.06 -10.98 -27.77
C GLU A 186 8.90 -10.41 -26.60
N MET A 187 9.06 -11.22 -25.56
CA MET A 187 9.82 -10.85 -24.38
C MET A 187 11.28 -11.15 -24.63
N THR A 188 12.03 -10.10 -24.97
CA THR A 188 13.49 -10.17 -25.01
C THR A 188 14.02 -10.57 -23.63
N PHE A 189 15.07 -11.39 -23.59
CA PHE A 189 15.71 -11.85 -22.34
C PHE A 189 16.05 -10.70 -21.36
N LYS A 190 16.45 -9.54 -21.90
CA LYS A 190 16.71 -8.32 -21.13
C LYS A 190 15.47 -7.78 -20.39
N ASN A 191 14.28 -7.90 -21.00
CA ASN A 191 13.02 -7.46 -20.39
C ASN A 191 12.63 -8.40 -19.23
N ILE A 192 12.80 -9.71 -19.43
CA ILE A 192 12.57 -10.71 -18.37
C ILE A 192 13.50 -10.45 -17.18
N MET A 193 14.78 -10.20 -17.43
CA MET A 193 15.76 -9.88 -16.39
C MET A 193 15.38 -8.61 -15.61
N GLY A 194 14.96 -7.55 -16.30
CA GLY A 194 14.49 -6.32 -15.65
C GLY A 194 13.23 -6.55 -14.80
N MET A 195 12.28 -7.36 -15.29
CA MET A 195 11.04 -7.69 -14.57
C MET A 195 11.33 -8.49 -13.30
N VAL A 196 12.18 -9.51 -13.38
CA VAL A 196 12.59 -10.29 -12.21
C VAL A 196 13.28 -9.38 -11.18
N LEU A 197 14.18 -8.50 -11.63
CA LEU A 197 14.87 -7.57 -10.74
C LEU A 197 13.88 -6.61 -10.05
N ALA A 198 12.90 -6.08 -10.78
CA ALA A 198 11.87 -5.19 -10.22
C ALA A 198 10.99 -5.90 -9.18
N VAL A 199 10.61 -7.15 -9.44
CA VAL A 199 9.85 -7.98 -8.49
C VAL A 199 10.67 -8.27 -7.24
N VAL A 200 11.94 -8.69 -7.39
CA VAL A 200 12.82 -8.96 -6.24
C VAL A 200 13.01 -7.70 -5.39
N GLY A 201 13.27 -6.55 -6.02
CA GLY A 201 13.35 -5.26 -5.32
C GLY A 201 12.07 -4.92 -4.55
N MET A 202 10.90 -5.23 -5.12
CA MET A 202 9.60 -5.02 -4.46
C MET A 202 9.40 -5.92 -3.24
N LEU A 203 9.81 -7.19 -3.33
CA LEU A 203 9.74 -8.13 -2.20
C LEU A 203 10.65 -7.68 -1.05
N ILE A 204 11.89 -7.28 -1.37
CA ILE A 204 12.85 -6.75 -0.39
C ILE A 204 12.30 -5.46 0.24
N TYR A 205 11.72 -4.55 -0.56
CA TYR A 205 11.12 -3.31 -0.07
C TYR A 205 10.00 -3.60 0.94
N SER A 206 9.10 -4.53 0.60
CA SER A 206 7.99 -4.89 1.48
C SER A 206 8.46 -5.47 2.80
N TRP A 207 9.47 -6.35 2.75
CA TRP A 207 10.07 -6.94 3.93
C TRP A 207 10.75 -5.87 4.80
N ALA A 208 11.51 -4.95 4.20
CA ALA A 208 12.19 -3.87 4.92
C ALA A 208 11.19 -2.92 5.61
N VAL A 209 10.12 -2.52 4.92
CA VAL A 209 9.06 -1.67 5.50
C VAL A 209 8.32 -2.39 6.64
N GLU A 210 8.07 -3.69 6.50
CA GLU A 210 7.43 -4.47 7.56
C GLU A 210 8.35 -4.64 8.78
N ALA A 211 9.65 -4.86 8.55
CA ALA A 211 10.65 -4.92 9.61
C ALA A 211 10.75 -3.60 10.39
N GLU A 212 10.74 -2.46 9.69
CA GLU A 212 10.69 -1.14 10.32
C GLU A 212 9.44 -0.93 11.18
N LYS A 213 8.27 -1.32 10.67
CA LYS A 213 7.00 -1.21 11.42
C LYS A 213 7.03 -2.04 12.70
N LYS A 214 7.54 -3.29 12.61
CA LYS A 214 7.69 -4.17 13.78
C LYS A 214 8.68 -3.60 14.78
N ALA A 215 9.83 -3.10 14.33
CA ALA A 215 10.82 -2.47 15.19
C ALA A 215 10.29 -1.19 15.88
N ALA A 216 9.50 -0.38 15.17
CA ALA A 216 8.84 0.79 15.73
C ALA A 216 7.76 0.42 16.76
N ALA A 217 6.95 -0.61 16.50
CA ALA A 217 5.96 -1.13 17.44
C ALA A 217 6.61 -1.71 18.69
N SER A 218 7.72 -2.45 18.55
CA SER A 218 8.52 -2.91 19.68
C SER A 218 9.10 -1.73 20.47
N LYS A 219 9.64 -0.69 19.81
CA LYS A 219 10.16 0.54 20.47
C LYS A 219 9.13 1.27 21.34
N ILE A 220 7.83 1.18 21.01
CA ILE A 220 6.72 1.77 21.78
C ILE A 220 6.29 0.88 22.96
N HIS A 221 6.58 -0.43 22.92
CA HIS A 221 6.23 -1.35 24.01
C HIS A 221 7.25 -1.31 25.17
N LEU A 222 8.50 -0.88 24.92
CA LEU A 222 9.56 -0.88 25.93
C LEU A 222 9.48 0.26 26.97
N PRO A 223 8.96 1.47 26.69
CA PRO A 223 8.77 2.51 27.71
C PRO A 223 7.67 2.13 28.71
N LEU A 224 6.59 1.50 28.24
CA LEU A 224 5.46 1.10 29.09
C LEU A 224 5.84 -0.04 30.04
N VAL A 225 6.59 -1.04 29.57
CA VAL A 225 7.07 -2.14 30.43
C VAL A 225 8.15 -1.66 31.42
N LYS A 226 9.03 -0.72 31.02
CA LYS A 226 10.00 -0.14 31.96
C LYS A 226 9.34 0.74 33.03
N GLN A 227 8.31 1.51 32.68
CA GLN A 227 7.56 2.30 33.66
C GLN A 227 6.71 1.43 34.61
N GLN A 228 6.05 0.39 34.10
CA GLN A 228 5.28 -0.54 34.94
C GLN A 228 6.19 -1.33 35.89
N ASN A 229 7.34 -1.82 35.41
CA ASN A 229 8.28 -2.53 36.28
C ASN A 229 8.89 -1.60 37.34
N GLN A 230 9.19 -0.33 37.03
CA GLN A 230 9.69 0.62 38.02
C GLN A 230 8.63 0.96 39.09
N GLN A 231 7.36 1.06 38.69
CA GLN A 231 6.26 1.40 39.59
C GLN A 231 5.84 0.20 40.47
N GLU A 232 5.90 -1.03 39.96
CA GLU A 232 5.75 -2.25 40.77
C GLU A 232 6.93 -2.45 41.74
N GLU A 233 8.15 -2.10 41.35
CA GLU A 233 9.33 -2.19 42.22
C GLU A 233 9.32 -1.14 43.35
N GLU A 234 8.79 0.08 43.09
CA GLU A 234 8.57 1.09 44.15
C GLU A 234 7.41 0.70 45.08
N THR A 235 6.30 0.21 44.54
CA THR A 235 5.12 -0.18 45.33
C THR A 235 5.42 -1.38 46.24
N SER A 236 6.21 -2.36 45.78
CA SER A 236 6.64 -3.51 46.59
C SER A 236 7.64 -3.15 47.70
N LYS A 237 8.50 -2.15 47.47
CA LYS A 237 9.43 -1.61 48.50
C LYS A 237 8.69 -0.82 49.58
N LEU A 238 7.67 -0.04 49.21
CA LEU A 238 6.82 0.70 50.16
C LEU A 238 6.00 -0.24 51.05
N LEU A 239 5.36 -1.26 50.46
CA LEU A 239 4.60 -2.28 51.22
C LEU A 239 5.50 -3.11 52.16
N SER A 240 6.75 -3.36 51.78
CA SER A 240 7.72 -4.06 52.63
C SER A 240 8.22 -3.21 53.80
N ASN A 241 8.26 -1.88 53.65
CA ASN A 241 8.60 -0.96 54.74
C ASN A 241 7.41 -0.75 55.69
N GLU A 242 6.19 -0.56 55.17
CA GLU A 242 4.98 -0.45 56.00
C GLU A 242 4.72 -1.73 56.81
N GLY A 243 4.96 -2.92 56.22
CA GLY A 243 4.84 -4.19 56.94
C GLY A 243 5.87 -4.37 58.06
N LYS A 244 7.09 -3.81 57.90
CA LYS A 244 8.10 -3.79 58.97
C LYS A 244 7.75 -2.80 60.07
N GLU A 245 7.23 -1.63 59.72
CA GLU A 245 6.79 -0.61 60.68
C GLU A 245 5.56 -1.07 61.49
N GLN A 246 4.61 -1.76 60.86
CA GLN A 246 3.48 -2.40 61.55
C GLN A 246 3.89 -3.58 62.43
N SER A 247 4.92 -4.35 62.05
CA SER A 247 5.46 -5.42 62.92
C SER A 247 6.14 -4.85 64.16
N LEU A 248 6.93 -3.78 64.00
CA LEU A 248 7.60 -3.09 65.10
C LEU A 248 6.61 -2.41 66.05
N LEU A 249 5.52 -1.82 65.53
CA LEU A 249 4.46 -1.23 66.37
C LEU A 249 3.65 -2.29 67.14
N LYS A 250 3.40 -3.47 66.54
CA LYS A 250 2.74 -4.59 67.24
C LYS A 250 3.59 -5.17 68.36
N ASP A 251 4.91 -5.27 68.16
CA ASP A 251 5.82 -5.78 69.19
C ASP A 251 5.97 -4.80 70.37
N VAL A 252 5.76 -3.50 70.15
CA VAL A 252 5.73 -2.48 71.21
C VAL A 252 4.40 -2.49 71.98
N GLU A 253 3.25 -2.69 71.32
CA GLU A 253 1.93 -2.75 71.99
C GLU A 253 1.73 -4.03 72.82
N PHE A 254 2.26 -5.19 72.38
CA PHE A 254 2.14 -6.45 73.12
C PHE A 254 3.10 -6.57 74.33
N GLY A 255 4.09 -5.67 74.46
CA GLY A 255 5.01 -5.62 75.60
C GLY A 255 4.45 -4.96 76.86
N VAL A 256 3.32 -4.25 76.78
CA VAL A 256 2.80 -3.42 77.90
C VAL A 256 1.61 -4.07 78.63
N SER A 257 1.07 -5.19 78.14
CA SER A 257 -0.11 -5.85 78.74
C SER A 257 0.19 -7.13 79.53
N ARG A 258 1.42 -7.27 80.05
CA ARG A 258 1.77 -8.28 81.07
C ARG A 258 2.72 -7.68 82.10
N GLY A 259 2.15 -6.97 83.06
CA GLY A 259 2.78 -6.50 84.29
C GLY A 259 1.72 -6.33 85.36
#